data_AF-A0A536ZES3-F1
#
_entry.id   AF-A0A536ZES3-F1
#
_cell.length_a   1.000
_cell.length_b   1.000
_cell.length_c   1.000
_cell.angle_alpha   90.00
_cell.angle_beta   90.00
_cell.angle_gamma   90.00
#
_symmetry.space_group_name_H-M   'P 1'
#
loop_
_entity.id
_entity.type
_entity.pdbx_description
1 polymer ?
#
loop_
_entity_poly.entity_id
_entity_poly.type
_entity_poly.pdbx_seq_one_letter_code
_entity_poly.pdbx_strand_id
1 'polypeptide(L)'
;MERLLPARAARIVLAVLLLVQLATTLLASPTRWFLAEPWSRHWFPYAVPERALHEPALYLTVELLPMAVVAPFVHPASSFVNFRGQHSLPSDSPRLAALLERHRGHVRVLGRELELVEGTPAEHQVKTYDARLLRIGYRVDPADCFAIPWRPDDIDVLSRAANRLAGGPGPHEPLSVVSCGLRTATRDPADVVRERKVSALFDRIEKACSGLLRGQTGVTEPLGSGWSRNYSGLDARLEALSGRAVLHRYRADTYLDLGALSGWEQSEVVLPAQCKGR
;
A
#
# COMPACT_ATOMS: atom_id res chain seq x y z
N MET A 1 24.51 -4.87 -51.08
CA MET A 1 25.91 -4.88 -50.60
C MET A 1 25.93 -4.20 -49.24
N GLU A 2 25.77 -4.97 -48.16
CA GLU A 2 25.81 -4.42 -46.80
C GLU A 2 27.24 -3.98 -46.47
N ARG A 3 27.44 -2.69 -46.22
CA ARG A 3 28.74 -2.18 -45.76
C ARG A 3 28.91 -2.57 -44.29
N LEU A 4 29.60 -3.69 -44.07
CA LEU A 4 30.07 -4.07 -42.74
C LEU A 4 31.03 -2.98 -42.22
N LEU A 5 30.74 -2.45 -41.04
CA LEU A 5 31.61 -1.52 -40.33
C LEU A 5 33.04 -2.12 -40.23
N PRO A 6 34.09 -1.33 -40.45
CA PRO A 6 35.47 -1.78 -40.22
C PRO A 6 35.59 -2.40 -38.82
N ALA A 7 36.24 -3.56 -38.70
CA ALA A 7 36.23 -4.35 -37.47
C ALA A 7 36.62 -3.56 -36.19
N ARG A 8 37.48 -2.55 -36.33
CA ARG A 8 37.86 -1.64 -35.23
C ARG A 8 36.70 -0.73 -34.80
N ALA A 9 35.97 -0.15 -35.74
CA ALA A 9 34.79 0.66 -35.46
C ALA A 9 33.68 -0.18 -34.84
N ALA A 10 33.45 -1.40 -35.34
CA ALA A 10 32.49 -2.33 -34.77
C ALA A 10 32.84 -2.70 -33.30
N ARG A 11 34.12 -2.94 -32.99
CA ARG A 11 34.58 -3.20 -31.61
C ARG A 11 34.38 -2.01 -30.67
N ILE A 12 34.66 -0.79 -31.14
CA ILE A 12 34.45 0.43 -30.34
C ILE A 12 32.96 0.63 -30.07
N VAL A 13 32.11 0.52 -31.09
CA VAL A 13 30.65 0.64 -30.93
C VAL A 13 30.11 -0.42 -29.97
N LEU A 14 30.57 -1.67 -30.09
CA LEU A 14 30.19 -2.74 -29.17
C LEU A 14 30.62 -2.43 -27.73
N ALA A 15 31.85 -1.96 -27.52
CA ALA A 15 32.34 -1.60 -26.18
C ALA A 15 31.51 -0.46 -25.56
N VAL A 16 31.16 0.56 -26.35
CA VAL A 16 30.30 1.66 -25.90
C VAL A 16 28.90 1.14 -25.56
N LEU A 17 28.30 0.30 -26.41
CA LEU A 17 26.98 -0.29 -26.14
C LEU A 17 27.00 -1.14 -24.86
N LEU A 18 28.03 -1.95 -24.63
CA LEU A 18 28.17 -2.75 -23.42
C LEU A 18 28.36 -1.87 -22.17
N LEU A 19 29.15 -0.80 -22.26
CA LEU A 19 29.30 0.17 -21.16
C LEU A 19 27.99 0.89 -20.86
N VAL A 20 27.25 1.32 -21.88
CA VAL A 20 25.93 1.95 -21.70
C VAL A 20 24.97 0.96 -21.10
N GLN A 21 24.90 -0.28 -21.61
CA GLN A 21 24.03 -1.32 -21.07
C GLN A 21 24.36 -1.64 -19.60
N LEU A 22 25.65 -1.74 -19.27
CA LEU A 22 26.11 -1.94 -17.90
C LEU A 22 25.74 -0.74 -17.02
N ALA A 23 25.97 0.49 -17.48
CA ALA A 23 25.60 1.69 -16.74
C ALA A 23 24.09 1.81 -16.55
N THR A 24 23.28 1.57 -17.59
CA THR A 24 21.81 1.56 -17.48
C THR A 24 21.34 0.43 -16.58
N THR A 25 22.01 -0.73 -16.61
CA THR A 25 21.71 -1.81 -15.67
C THR A 25 22.05 -1.34 -14.27
N LEU A 26 23.24 -0.85 -13.97
CA LEU A 26 23.58 -0.41 -12.60
C LEU A 26 22.71 0.76 -12.09
N LEU A 27 22.34 1.71 -12.96
CA LEU A 27 21.52 2.87 -12.61
C LEU A 27 20.01 2.55 -12.53
N ALA A 28 19.51 1.65 -13.37
CA ALA A 28 18.08 1.27 -13.40
C ALA A 28 17.78 -0.06 -12.66
N SER A 29 18.80 -0.89 -12.38
CA SER A 29 18.69 -2.22 -11.74
C SER A 29 18.26 -2.21 -10.29
N PRO A 30 18.24 -1.10 -9.53
CA PRO A 30 17.32 -1.11 -8.42
C PRO A 30 15.96 -0.78 -9.06
N THR A 31 15.41 -1.69 -9.87
CA THR A 31 13.98 -1.64 -10.26
C THR A 31 13.09 -2.03 -9.06
N ARG A 32 13.70 -2.53 -7.98
CA ARG A 32 13.08 -2.94 -6.73
C ARG A 32 13.62 -2.10 -5.57
N TRP A 33 13.35 -0.79 -5.53
CA TRP A 33 13.74 0.05 -4.38
C TRP A 33 13.01 -0.31 -3.09
N PHE A 34 11.95 -1.10 -3.16
CA PHE A 34 11.02 -1.24 -2.03
C PHE A 34 10.87 -2.67 -1.50
N LEU A 35 11.25 -3.72 -2.24
CA LEU A 35 11.17 -5.13 -1.82
C LEU A 35 12.22 -5.97 -2.57
N ALA A 36 13.47 -5.97 -2.10
CA ALA A 36 14.53 -6.85 -2.60
C ALA A 36 14.75 -7.96 -1.58
N GLU A 37 13.84 -8.94 -1.58
CA GLU A 37 14.01 -10.12 -0.73
C GLU A 37 15.20 -10.98 -1.19
N PRO A 38 15.93 -11.61 -0.25
CA PRO A 38 16.96 -12.57 -0.56
C PRO A 38 16.45 -13.63 -1.54
N TRP A 39 17.30 -13.97 -2.51
CA TRP A 39 17.17 -15.18 -3.30
C TRP A 39 17.04 -16.38 -2.36
N SER A 40 16.11 -17.25 -2.67
CA SER A 40 15.82 -18.50 -1.96
C SER A 40 15.52 -19.57 -2.98
N ARG A 41 15.81 -20.83 -2.64
CA ARG A 41 15.47 -22.00 -3.47
C ARG A 41 13.96 -22.13 -3.70
N HIS A 42 13.17 -21.73 -2.72
CA HIS A 42 11.72 -21.79 -2.77
C HIS A 42 11.13 -20.43 -3.13
N TRP A 43 10.10 -20.42 -3.96
CA TRP A 43 9.33 -19.22 -4.26
C TRP A 43 8.48 -18.86 -3.04
N PHE A 44 8.79 -17.72 -2.41
CA PHE A 44 8.08 -17.19 -1.24
C PHE A 44 7.93 -18.21 -0.08
N PRO A 45 9.03 -18.59 0.60
CA PRO A 45 9.03 -19.60 1.65
C PRO A 45 8.35 -19.11 2.93
N TYR A 46 7.02 -19.05 2.90
CA TYR A 46 6.21 -18.78 4.07
C TYR A 46 6.03 -20.03 4.92
N ALA A 47 6.37 -19.94 6.20
CA ALA A 47 5.99 -20.97 7.16
C ALA A 47 4.61 -20.64 7.72
N VAL A 48 3.58 -21.04 6.98
CA VAL A 48 2.17 -20.79 7.33
C VAL A 48 1.75 -21.69 8.51
N PRO A 49 1.20 -21.14 9.60
CA PRO A 49 0.71 -21.94 10.71
C PRO A 49 -0.46 -22.85 10.30
N GLU A 50 -0.57 -24.02 10.95
CA GLU A 50 -1.63 -25.02 10.72
C GLU A 50 -3.03 -24.41 10.62
N ARG A 51 -3.31 -23.43 11.47
CA ARG A 51 -4.58 -22.71 11.49
C ARG A 51 -4.91 -22.04 10.16
N ALA A 52 -3.95 -21.34 9.56
CA ALA A 52 -4.15 -20.68 8.28
C ALA A 52 -4.21 -21.66 7.09
N LEU A 53 -3.70 -22.89 7.25
CA LEU A 53 -3.84 -23.96 6.25
C LEU A 53 -5.23 -24.61 6.29
N HIS A 54 -5.84 -24.70 7.47
CA HIS A 54 -7.08 -25.47 7.69
C HIS A 54 -8.33 -24.61 7.85
N GLU A 55 -8.21 -23.37 8.32
CA GLU A 55 -9.36 -22.49 8.56
C GLU A 55 -9.47 -21.46 7.42
N PRO A 56 -10.55 -21.49 6.60
CA PRO A 56 -10.79 -20.43 5.64
C PRO A 56 -11.07 -19.11 6.35
N ALA A 57 -10.51 -18.02 5.81
CA ALA A 57 -10.76 -16.69 6.33
C ALA A 57 -10.87 -15.63 5.22
N LEU A 58 -11.52 -14.52 5.55
CA LEU A 58 -11.38 -13.27 4.81
C LEU A 58 -10.22 -12.48 5.41
N TYR A 59 -9.14 -12.36 4.66
CA TYR A 59 -7.98 -11.54 4.99
C TYR A 59 -8.16 -10.13 4.44
N LEU A 60 -8.26 -9.16 5.35
CA LEU A 60 -8.29 -7.75 5.06
C LEU A 60 -6.89 -7.16 5.18
N THR A 61 -6.49 -6.30 4.26
CA THR A 61 -5.30 -5.45 4.41
C THR A 61 -5.71 -3.98 4.44
N VAL A 62 -4.99 -3.20 5.24
CA VAL A 62 -5.18 -1.75 5.39
C VAL A 62 -3.88 -0.97 5.17
N GLU A 63 -2.97 -1.59 4.42
CA GLU A 63 -1.65 -1.09 4.05
C GLU A 63 -1.63 -0.74 2.57
N LEU A 64 -0.61 0.02 2.14
CA LEU A 64 -0.48 0.43 0.74
C LEU A 64 -0.48 -0.77 -0.22
N LEU A 65 0.12 -1.88 0.19
CA LEU A 65 0.23 -3.12 -0.58
C LEU A 65 -0.71 -4.21 -0.04
N PRO A 66 -1.38 -4.97 -0.92
CA PRO A 66 -2.45 -5.89 -0.54
C PRO A 66 -2.01 -7.17 0.19
N MET A 67 -0.72 -7.36 0.47
CA MET A 67 -0.08 -8.57 1.04
C MET A 67 -0.63 -9.93 0.56
N ALA A 68 -1.25 -9.98 -0.63
CA ALA A 68 -1.86 -11.18 -1.21
C ALA A 68 -0.83 -12.21 -1.68
N VAL A 69 0.46 -11.94 -1.48
CA VAL A 69 1.56 -12.87 -1.75
C VAL A 69 1.46 -14.15 -0.90
N VAL A 70 0.80 -14.10 0.26
CA VAL A 70 0.54 -15.29 1.10
C VAL A 70 -0.62 -16.14 0.61
N ALA A 71 -1.45 -15.65 -0.33
CA ALA A 71 -2.67 -16.31 -0.77
C ALA A 71 -2.49 -17.76 -1.26
N PRO A 72 -1.42 -18.11 -2.01
CA PRO A 72 -1.20 -19.49 -2.44
C PRO A 72 -0.87 -20.48 -1.30
N PHE A 73 -0.55 -19.97 -0.11
CA PHE A 73 -0.04 -20.76 1.01
C PHE A 73 -1.04 -20.92 2.16
N VAL A 74 -2.21 -20.27 2.09
CA VAL A 74 -3.28 -20.40 3.08
C VAL A 74 -4.40 -21.30 2.54
N HIS A 75 -5.43 -21.56 3.36
CA HIS A 75 -6.57 -22.37 3.00
C HIS A 75 -7.21 -21.87 1.67
N PRO A 76 -7.46 -22.74 0.68
CA PRO A 76 -7.85 -22.34 -0.68
C PRO A 76 -9.21 -21.64 -0.80
N ALA A 77 -10.10 -21.82 0.20
CA ALA A 77 -11.38 -21.10 0.26
C ALA A 77 -11.27 -19.71 0.91
N SER A 78 -10.06 -19.28 1.32
CA SER A 78 -9.83 -17.94 1.86
C SER A 78 -10.02 -16.87 0.80
N SER A 79 -10.29 -15.65 1.22
CA SER A 79 -10.47 -14.49 0.34
C SER A 79 -9.60 -13.33 0.81
N PHE A 80 -9.16 -12.49 -0.11
CA PHE A 80 -8.25 -11.37 0.17
C PHE A 80 -8.85 -10.07 -0.34
N VAL A 81 -8.84 -9.05 0.52
CA VAL A 81 -9.31 -7.71 0.16
C VAL A 81 -8.37 -6.67 0.71
N ASN A 82 -7.83 -5.83 -0.17
CA ASN A 82 -7.21 -4.60 0.26
C ASN A 82 -8.27 -3.51 0.41
N PHE A 83 -8.66 -3.23 1.65
CA PHE A 83 -9.69 -2.23 1.93
C PHE A 83 -9.15 -0.81 1.74
N ARG A 84 -7.87 -0.60 2.07
CA ARG A 84 -7.18 0.70 2.01
C ARG A 84 -5.84 0.54 1.34
N GLY A 85 -5.48 1.43 0.43
CA GLY A 85 -4.15 1.43 -0.18
C GLY A 85 -4.08 2.37 -1.38
N GLN A 86 -3.43 1.93 -2.46
CA GLN A 86 -3.42 2.68 -3.73
C GLN A 86 -4.82 2.85 -4.32
N HIS A 87 -5.66 1.84 -4.13
CA HIS A 87 -7.08 1.82 -4.52
C HIS A 87 -7.91 1.41 -3.32
N SER A 88 -8.39 2.40 -2.58
CA SER A 88 -9.24 2.17 -1.42
C SER A 88 -10.67 1.84 -1.82
N LEU A 89 -11.31 0.97 -1.05
CA LEU A 89 -12.69 0.60 -1.23
C LEU A 89 -13.60 1.48 -0.36
N PRO A 90 -14.76 1.92 -0.87
CA PRO A 90 -15.79 2.52 -0.04
C PRO A 90 -16.24 1.53 1.04
N SER A 91 -16.53 2.03 2.25
CA SER A 91 -16.99 1.20 3.37
C SER A 91 -18.37 0.58 3.13
N ASP A 92 -19.16 1.17 2.23
CA ASP A 92 -20.49 0.71 1.80
C ASP A 92 -20.42 -0.15 0.51
N SER A 93 -19.23 -0.59 0.10
CA SER A 93 -19.07 -1.45 -1.08
C SER A 93 -19.88 -2.74 -0.92
N PRO A 94 -20.84 -3.03 -1.84
CA PRO A 94 -21.67 -4.22 -1.75
C PRO A 94 -20.85 -5.51 -1.91
N ARG A 95 -19.74 -5.46 -2.65
CA ARG A 95 -18.81 -6.59 -2.78
C ARG A 95 -18.09 -6.88 -1.48
N LEU A 96 -17.65 -5.83 -0.76
CA LEU A 96 -17.02 -6.00 0.54
C LEU A 96 -18.04 -6.55 1.56
N ALA A 97 -19.25 -5.98 1.59
CA ALA A 97 -20.33 -6.46 2.46
C ALA A 97 -20.64 -7.96 2.22
N ALA A 98 -20.73 -8.38 0.95
CA ALA A 98 -20.96 -9.78 0.60
C ALA A 98 -19.82 -10.71 1.05
N LEU A 99 -18.56 -10.26 1.00
CA LEU A 99 -17.41 -11.04 1.48
C LEU A 99 -17.38 -11.12 3.01
N LEU A 100 -17.63 -10.00 3.70
CA LEU A 100 -17.72 -9.95 5.16
C LEU A 100 -18.82 -10.88 5.68
N GLU A 101 -19.96 -10.93 4.98
CA GLU A 101 -21.06 -11.82 5.34
C GLU A 101 -20.70 -13.29 5.09
N ARG A 102 -20.12 -13.60 3.93
CA ARG A 102 -19.69 -14.96 3.58
C ARG A 102 -18.69 -15.54 4.59
N HIS A 103 -17.81 -14.70 5.11
CA HIS A 103 -16.76 -15.07 6.06
C HIS A 103 -17.08 -14.60 7.49
N ARG A 104 -18.36 -14.46 7.85
CA ARG A 104 -18.76 -14.02 9.18
C ARG A 104 -18.13 -14.92 10.25
N GLY A 105 -17.49 -14.30 11.25
CA GLY A 105 -16.74 -15.00 12.31
C GLY A 105 -15.33 -15.45 11.92
N HIS A 106 -14.95 -15.36 10.64
CA HIS A 106 -13.65 -15.78 10.10
C HIS A 106 -12.99 -14.63 9.34
N VAL A 107 -13.07 -13.41 9.89
CA VAL A 107 -12.45 -12.22 9.31
C VAL A 107 -11.15 -11.93 10.06
N ARG A 108 -10.07 -11.72 9.32
CA ARG A 108 -8.74 -11.46 9.86
C ARG A 108 -8.13 -10.27 9.15
N VAL A 109 -7.25 -9.55 9.83
CA VAL A 109 -6.37 -8.56 9.19
C VAL A 109 -5.00 -9.19 8.93
N LEU A 110 -4.40 -8.86 7.78
CA LEU A 110 -2.98 -9.08 7.51
C LEU A 110 -2.25 -7.75 7.58
N GLY A 111 -1.16 -7.73 8.35
CA GLY A 111 -0.32 -6.56 8.50
C GLY A 111 1.15 -6.92 8.47
N ARG A 112 1.93 -6.19 7.67
CA ARG A 112 3.40 -6.22 7.67
C ARG A 112 3.96 -5.31 8.77
N GLU A 113 3.27 -4.20 9.04
CA GLU A 113 3.57 -3.28 10.14
C GLU A 113 3.15 -3.81 11.52
N LEU A 114 2.48 -4.98 11.57
CA LEU A 114 2.15 -5.65 12.83
C LEU A 114 3.31 -6.57 13.22
N GLU A 115 3.83 -6.40 14.43
CA GLU A 115 4.88 -7.24 14.99
C GLU A 115 4.38 -7.88 16.27
N LEU A 116 4.70 -9.16 16.49
CA LEU A 116 4.33 -9.87 17.72
C LEU A 116 5.53 -9.89 18.68
N VAL A 117 5.38 -9.25 19.82
CA VAL A 117 6.30 -9.36 20.96
C VAL A 117 5.63 -10.26 21.99
N GLU A 118 6.29 -11.36 22.35
CA GLU A 118 5.73 -12.38 23.25
C GLU A 118 4.35 -12.90 22.82
N GLY A 119 4.12 -12.97 21.50
CA GLY A 119 2.88 -13.46 20.90
C GLY A 119 1.75 -12.43 20.79
N THR A 120 1.97 -11.18 21.21
CA THR A 120 0.96 -10.11 21.16
C THR A 120 1.44 -8.89 20.37
N PRO A 121 0.56 -8.21 19.62
CA PRO A 121 0.93 -6.99 18.92
C PRO A 121 1.02 -5.80 19.88
N ALA A 122 1.92 -4.85 19.58
CA ALA A 122 2.06 -3.65 20.41
C ALA A 122 0.79 -2.78 20.34
N GLU A 123 0.39 -2.18 21.46
CA GLU A 123 -0.88 -1.42 21.56
C GLU A 123 -0.98 -0.28 20.55
N HIS A 124 0.13 0.40 20.25
CA HIS A 124 0.16 1.49 19.28
C HIS A 124 -0.07 1.01 17.83
N GLN A 125 0.40 -0.19 17.48
CA GLN A 125 0.13 -0.82 16.19
C GLN A 125 -1.36 -1.19 16.10
N VAL A 126 -1.91 -1.82 17.15
CA VAL A 126 -3.34 -2.15 17.24
C VAL A 126 -4.22 -0.91 17.05
N LYS A 127 -3.93 0.18 17.77
CA LYS A 127 -4.66 1.47 17.63
C LYS A 127 -4.61 2.00 16.20
N THR A 128 -3.45 1.89 15.53
CA THR A 128 -3.27 2.34 14.15
C THR A 128 -4.13 1.54 13.17
N TYR A 129 -4.25 0.23 13.38
CA TYR A 129 -5.09 -0.65 12.59
C TYR A 129 -6.58 -0.46 12.88
N ASP A 130 -6.96 -0.34 14.14
CA ASP A 130 -8.33 -0.06 14.57
C ASP A 130 -8.87 1.23 13.96
N ALA A 131 -8.06 2.30 13.91
CA ALA A 131 -8.45 3.56 13.27
C ALA A 131 -8.83 3.39 11.79
N ARG A 132 -8.24 2.40 11.11
CA ARG A 132 -8.53 2.09 9.69
C ARG A 132 -9.73 1.15 9.56
N LEU A 133 -9.80 0.10 10.39
CA LEU A 133 -10.80 -0.96 10.35
C LEU A 133 -12.17 -0.55 10.93
N LEU A 134 -12.21 0.43 11.83
CA LEU A 134 -13.46 0.93 12.41
C LEU A 134 -14.43 1.46 11.36
N ARG A 135 -13.93 1.92 10.20
CA ARG A 135 -14.75 2.38 9.08
C ARG A 135 -15.65 1.28 8.51
N ILE A 136 -15.25 0.02 8.65
CA ILE A 136 -16.01 -1.17 8.22
C ILE A 136 -16.55 -1.97 9.42
N GLY A 137 -16.54 -1.39 10.62
CA GLY A 137 -17.15 -2.00 11.80
C GLY A 137 -16.33 -3.11 12.45
N TYR A 138 -15.00 -3.05 12.34
CA TYR A 138 -14.10 -4.03 12.96
C TYR A 138 -13.00 -3.39 13.80
N ARG A 139 -12.49 -4.16 14.75
CA ARG A 139 -11.24 -3.91 15.48
C ARG A 139 -10.42 -5.19 15.53
N VAL A 140 -9.11 -5.02 15.69
CA VAL A 140 -8.17 -6.11 15.91
C VAL A 140 -8.49 -6.79 17.24
N ASP A 141 -8.47 -8.12 17.22
CA ASP A 141 -8.42 -8.94 18.43
C ASP A 141 -6.97 -9.30 18.73
N PRO A 142 -6.31 -8.63 19.70
CA PRO A 142 -4.89 -8.87 19.99
C PRO A 142 -4.62 -10.24 20.62
N ALA A 143 -5.66 -10.92 21.13
CA ALA A 143 -5.54 -12.26 21.70
C ALA A 143 -5.58 -13.35 20.61
N ASP A 144 -6.10 -13.04 19.43
CA ASP A 144 -6.13 -13.95 18.28
C ASP A 144 -5.15 -13.47 17.21
N CYS A 145 -3.85 -13.61 17.43
CA CYS A 145 -2.83 -13.26 16.45
C CYS A 145 -1.83 -14.40 16.24
N PHE A 146 -1.33 -14.52 15.01
CA PHE A 146 -0.18 -15.38 14.69
C PHE A 146 0.67 -14.76 13.59
N ALA A 147 1.97 -15.04 13.63
CA ALA A 147 2.89 -14.67 12.56
C ALA A 147 2.84 -15.69 11.41
N ILE A 148 2.96 -15.19 10.19
CA ILE A 148 3.25 -15.95 8.98
C ILE A 148 4.65 -15.52 8.52
N PRO A 149 5.71 -16.09 9.12
CA PRO A 149 7.06 -15.66 8.83
C PRO A 149 7.49 -16.07 7.42
N TRP A 150 8.15 -15.15 6.74
CA TRP A 150 8.90 -15.43 5.52
C TRP A 150 10.31 -15.89 5.91
N ARG A 151 10.68 -17.12 5.55
CA ARG A 151 11.93 -17.77 5.95
C ARG A 151 12.74 -18.17 4.72
N PRO A 152 13.65 -17.32 4.23
CA PRO A 152 14.50 -17.67 3.10
C PRO A 152 15.35 -18.90 3.44
N ASP A 153 15.61 -19.75 2.44
CA ASP A 153 16.55 -20.86 2.58
C ASP A 153 17.97 -20.30 2.56
N ASP A 154 18.54 -20.14 3.75
CA ASP A 154 19.91 -19.66 3.98
C ASP A 154 20.97 -20.77 3.84
N ILE A 155 20.54 -22.03 3.68
CA ILE A 155 21.42 -23.19 3.54
C ILE A 155 21.80 -23.40 2.07
N ASP A 156 20.92 -23.01 1.14
CA ASP A 156 21.15 -23.16 -0.30
C ASP A 156 22.39 -22.37 -0.80
N VAL A 157 23.34 -23.08 -1.40
CA VAL A 157 24.63 -22.51 -1.85
C VAL A 157 24.43 -21.52 -3.01
N LEU A 158 23.53 -21.82 -3.94
CA LEU A 158 23.25 -20.94 -5.09
C LEU A 158 22.59 -19.64 -4.65
N SER A 159 21.60 -19.72 -3.77
CA SER A 159 20.93 -18.58 -3.15
C SER A 159 21.93 -17.69 -2.39
N ARG A 160 22.81 -18.29 -1.58
CA ARG A 160 23.89 -17.54 -0.89
C ARG A 160 24.84 -16.84 -1.86
N ALA A 161 25.28 -17.53 -2.92
CA ALA A 161 26.16 -16.94 -3.93
C ALA A 161 25.47 -15.79 -4.67
N ALA A 162 24.21 -15.96 -5.09
CA ALA A 162 23.41 -14.93 -5.74
C ALA A 162 23.19 -13.71 -4.83
N ASN A 163 22.83 -13.92 -3.56
CA ASN A 163 22.66 -12.86 -2.56
C ASN A 163 23.97 -12.10 -2.30
N ARG A 164 25.10 -12.81 -2.21
CA ARG A 164 26.43 -12.18 -2.06
C ARG A 164 26.82 -11.34 -3.28
N LEU A 165 26.56 -11.83 -4.49
CA LEU A 165 26.81 -11.10 -5.74
C LEU A 165 25.89 -9.89 -5.89
N ALA A 166 24.65 -10.01 -5.44
CA ALA A 166 23.68 -8.91 -5.46
C ALA A 166 24.07 -7.76 -4.51
N GLY A 167 24.92 -8.01 -3.49
CA GLY A 167 25.62 -6.98 -2.73
C GLY A 167 24.75 -6.02 -1.93
N GLY A 168 23.46 -6.33 -1.73
CA GLY A 168 22.53 -5.47 -1.03
C GLY A 168 22.53 -5.72 0.49
N PRO A 169 22.24 -4.70 1.32
CA PRO A 169 21.76 -4.96 2.68
C PRO A 169 20.56 -5.90 2.57
N GLY A 170 20.50 -6.91 3.44
CA GLY A 170 19.27 -7.69 3.59
C GLY A 170 18.10 -6.73 3.83
N PRO A 171 16.88 -7.04 3.32
CA PRO A 171 15.75 -6.14 3.44
C PRO A 171 15.58 -5.73 4.90
N HIS A 172 15.44 -4.43 5.13
CA HIS A 172 15.23 -3.88 6.48
C HIS A 172 13.92 -4.37 7.10
N GLU A 173 13.01 -4.92 6.30
CA GLU A 173 11.71 -5.45 6.72
C GLU A 173 11.43 -6.75 5.94
N PRO A 174 11.37 -7.92 6.60
CA PRO A 174 11.08 -9.18 5.91
C PRO A 174 9.65 -9.19 5.34
N LEU A 175 9.41 -9.96 4.28
CA LEU A 175 8.07 -10.27 3.74
C LEU A 175 7.11 -10.97 4.73
N SER A 176 7.54 -11.20 5.97
CA SER A 176 6.73 -11.72 7.06
C SER A 176 5.51 -10.84 7.31
N VAL A 177 4.38 -11.48 7.62
CA VAL A 177 3.16 -10.78 7.97
C VAL A 177 2.58 -11.35 9.24
N VAL A 178 1.80 -10.57 9.96
CA VAL A 178 1.01 -11.02 11.11
C VAL A 178 -0.45 -11.05 10.71
N SER A 179 -1.12 -12.14 11.09
CA SER A 179 -2.57 -12.30 10.95
C SER A 179 -3.25 -12.22 12.30
N CYS A 180 -4.09 -11.21 12.49
CA CYS A 180 -4.92 -11.09 13.68
C CYS A 180 -6.41 -11.27 13.34
N GLY A 181 -7.16 -11.92 14.22
CA GLY A 181 -8.60 -12.01 14.16
C GLY A 181 -9.23 -10.62 14.28
N LEU A 182 -10.38 -10.44 13.65
CA LEU A 182 -11.16 -9.22 13.75
C LEU A 182 -12.47 -9.48 14.48
N ARG A 183 -12.76 -8.60 15.45
CA ARG A 183 -14.04 -8.58 16.16
C ARG A 183 -14.87 -7.39 15.70
N THR A 184 -16.19 -7.58 15.68
CA THR A 184 -17.13 -6.51 15.35
C THR A 184 -17.01 -5.37 16.35
N ALA A 185 -17.07 -4.14 15.84
CA ALA A 185 -16.99 -2.93 16.65
C ALA A 185 -17.96 -1.88 16.12
N THR A 186 -18.56 -1.13 17.05
CA THR A 186 -19.41 0.00 16.71
C THR A 186 -18.56 1.22 16.42
N ARG A 187 -18.82 1.86 15.28
CA ARG A 187 -18.20 3.13 14.92
C ARG A 187 -18.94 4.28 15.58
N ASP A 188 -18.20 5.28 16.08
CA ASP A 188 -18.78 6.50 16.62
C ASP A 188 -19.55 7.25 15.51
N PRO A 189 -20.86 7.55 15.68
CA PRO A 189 -21.62 8.37 14.74
C PRO A 189 -20.97 9.73 14.44
N ALA A 190 -20.29 10.33 15.40
CA ALA A 190 -19.57 11.59 15.19
C ALA A 190 -18.45 11.44 14.14
N ASP A 191 -17.75 10.30 14.11
CA ASP A 191 -16.71 10.02 13.13
C ASP A 191 -17.30 9.90 11.71
N VAL A 192 -18.49 9.31 11.60
CA VAL A 192 -19.22 9.19 10.33
C VAL A 192 -19.61 10.56 9.81
N VAL A 193 -20.11 11.44 10.69
CA VAL A 193 -20.45 12.83 10.34
C VAL A 193 -19.20 13.60 9.90
N ARG A 194 -18.07 13.46 10.61
CA ARG A 194 -16.80 14.11 10.24
C ARG A 194 -16.29 13.62 8.87
N GLU A 195 -16.31 12.31 8.62
CA GLU A 195 -15.92 11.73 7.33
C GLU A 195 -16.79 12.27 6.19
N ARG A 196 -18.12 12.35 6.40
CA ARG A 196 -19.05 12.90 5.39
C ARG A 196 -18.78 14.38 5.11
N LYS A 197 -18.54 15.18 6.15
CA LYS A 197 -18.22 16.62 6.01
C LYS A 197 -16.96 16.81 5.16
N VAL A 198 -15.90 16.06 5.46
CA VAL A 198 -14.63 16.17 4.74
C VAL A 198 -14.73 15.58 3.34
N SER A 199 -15.50 14.51 3.15
CA SER A 199 -15.80 13.98 1.81
C SER A 199 -16.44 15.02 0.92
N ALA A 200 -17.48 15.73 1.40
CA ALA A 200 -18.12 16.80 0.65
C ALA A 200 -17.17 17.98 0.36
N LEU A 201 -16.19 18.24 1.24
CA LEU A 201 -15.14 19.23 0.99
C LEU A 201 -14.20 18.76 -0.13
N PHE A 202 -13.74 17.51 -0.10
CA PHE A 202 -12.91 16.96 -1.16
C PHE A 202 -13.65 16.91 -2.50
N ASP A 203 -14.94 16.55 -2.53
CA ASP A 203 -15.75 16.56 -3.75
C ASP A 203 -15.81 17.97 -4.37
N ARG A 204 -15.89 19.02 -3.53
CA ARG A 204 -15.83 20.42 -4.00
C ARG A 204 -14.47 20.78 -4.58
N ILE A 205 -13.38 20.37 -3.94
CA ILE A 205 -12.02 20.57 -4.45
C ILE A 205 -11.83 19.85 -5.78
N GLU A 206 -12.23 18.58 -5.86
CA GLU A 206 -12.16 17.76 -7.07
C GLU A 206 -12.92 18.39 -8.24
N LYS A 207 -14.12 18.89 -7.98
CA LYS A 207 -14.93 19.60 -8.99
C LYS A 207 -14.27 20.91 -9.43
N ALA A 208 -13.78 21.70 -8.49
CA ALA A 208 -13.17 23.01 -8.72
C ALA A 208 -11.81 22.92 -9.42
N CYS A 209 -11.05 21.85 -9.14
CA CYS A 209 -9.70 21.60 -9.63
C CYS A 209 -9.67 20.41 -10.59
N SER A 210 -10.72 20.20 -11.37
CA SER A 210 -10.90 19.03 -12.24
C SER A 210 -9.78 18.87 -13.28
N GLY A 211 -9.18 19.97 -13.76
CA GLY A 211 -8.01 19.93 -14.64
C GLY A 211 -6.74 19.42 -13.94
N LEU A 212 -6.52 19.85 -12.69
CA LEU A 212 -5.38 19.39 -11.87
C LEU A 212 -5.53 17.90 -11.50
N LEU A 213 -6.75 17.50 -11.15
CA LEU A 213 -7.07 16.14 -10.69
C LEU A 213 -7.49 15.19 -11.82
N ARG A 214 -7.52 15.67 -13.07
CA ARG A 214 -7.93 14.92 -14.28
C ARG A 214 -9.27 14.20 -14.12
N GLY A 215 -10.21 14.80 -13.40
CA GLY A 215 -11.52 14.22 -13.09
C GLY A 215 -11.49 12.96 -12.21
N GLN A 216 -10.36 12.62 -11.59
CA GLN A 216 -10.28 11.50 -10.65
C GLN A 216 -10.95 11.86 -9.32
N THR A 217 -11.56 10.85 -8.72
CA THR A 217 -12.18 10.92 -7.39
C THR A 217 -11.56 9.84 -6.49
N GLY A 218 -11.50 10.09 -5.19
CA GLY A 218 -10.97 9.12 -4.22
C GLY A 218 -11.94 8.79 -3.09
N VAL A 219 -11.64 7.72 -2.35
CA VAL A 219 -12.30 7.42 -1.08
C VAL A 219 -11.63 8.23 0.02
N THR A 220 -12.41 8.94 0.82
CA THR A 220 -11.93 9.69 1.98
C THR A 220 -11.47 8.73 3.07
N GLU A 221 -10.25 8.90 3.58
CA GLU A 221 -9.66 8.05 4.61
C GLU A 221 -9.01 8.86 5.72
N PRO A 222 -8.95 8.34 6.96
CA PRO A 222 -8.18 8.96 8.02
C PRO A 222 -6.68 8.95 7.70
N LEU A 223 -6.02 10.07 8.00
CA LEU A 223 -4.57 10.26 7.86
C LEU A 223 -4.04 11.00 9.09
N GLY A 224 -3.52 10.26 10.08
CA GLY A 224 -3.10 10.84 11.36
C GLY A 224 -4.28 11.53 12.04
N SER A 225 -4.14 12.84 12.30
CA SER A 225 -5.20 13.69 12.84
C SER A 225 -6.13 14.30 11.78
N GLY A 226 -5.86 14.06 10.49
CA GLY A 226 -6.61 14.60 9.36
C GLY A 226 -7.21 13.53 8.47
N TRP A 227 -7.43 13.90 7.21
CA TRP A 227 -8.08 13.06 6.21
C TRP A 227 -7.34 13.12 4.88
N SER A 228 -7.54 12.13 4.03
CA SER A 228 -6.94 12.11 2.70
C SER A 228 -7.76 11.36 1.67
N ARG A 229 -7.45 11.60 0.38
CA ARG A 229 -7.87 10.80 -0.77
C ARG A 229 -6.66 10.49 -1.64
N ASN A 230 -6.50 9.23 -2.03
CA ASN A 230 -5.42 8.80 -2.92
C ASN A 230 -5.90 8.80 -4.38
N TYR A 231 -5.03 9.24 -5.29
CA TYR A 231 -5.26 9.28 -6.74
C TYR A 231 -4.12 8.54 -7.45
N SER A 232 -4.28 7.24 -7.63
CA SER A 232 -3.22 6.40 -8.21
C SER A 232 -2.84 6.81 -9.63
N GLY A 233 -3.79 7.28 -10.44
CA GLY A 233 -3.51 7.76 -11.79
C GLY A 233 -2.72 9.07 -11.85
N LEU A 234 -2.61 9.80 -10.73
CA LEU A 234 -1.80 11.01 -10.60
C LEU A 234 -0.53 10.80 -9.79
N ASP A 235 -0.40 9.62 -9.16
CA ASP A 235 0.58 9.37 -8.11
C ASP A 235 0.57 10.49 -7.05
N ALA A 236 -0.64 10.78 -6.54
CA ALA A 236 -0.88 11.90 -5.66
C ALA A 236 -1.87 11.57 -4.54
N ARG A 237 -1.82 12.37 -3.47
CA ARG A 237 -2.75 12.31 -2.34
C ARG A 237 -3.20 13.72 -1.97
N LEU A 238 -4.51 13.92 -1.91
CA LEU A 238 -5.11 15.14 -1.36
C LEU A 238 -5.27 14.94 0.14
N GLU A 239 -4.81 15.91 0.92
CA GLU A 239 -4.77 15.85 2.37
C GLU A 239 -5.52 17.05 2.95
N ALA A 240 -6.32 16.80 3.99
CA ALA A 240 -6.92 17.81 4.85
C ALA A 240 -6.27 17.68 6.23
N LEU A 241 -5.20 18.45 6.46
CA LEU A 241 -4.45 18.48 7.72
C LEU A 241 -4.24 19.93 8.18
N SER A 242 -4.28 20.14 9.50
CA SER A 242 -4.01 21.44 10.13
C SER A 242 -4.82 22.60 9.54
N GLY A 243 -6.08 22.35 9.18
CA GLY A 243 -6.97 23.38 8.61
C GLY A 243 -6.68 23.74 7.16
N ARG A 244 -5.81 23.01 6.44
CA ARG A 244 -5.46 23.27 5.04
C ARG A 244 -5.75 22.06 4.14
N ALA A 245 -5.98 22.35 2.87
CA ALA A 245 -6.02 21.35 1.80
C ALA A 245 -4.71 21.36 1.02
N VAL A 246 -4.02 20.22 0.93
CA VAL A 246 -2.74 20.08 0.23
C VAL A 246 -2.78 18.88 -0.70
N LEU A 247 -2.39 19.06 -1.96
CA LEU A 247 -2.18 17.95 -2.89
C LEU A 247 -0.69 17.61 -2.94
N HIS A 248 -0.33 16.46 -2.37
CA HIS A 248 1.02 15.92 -2.41
C HIS A 248 1.17 14.98 -3.62
N ARG A 249 2.17 15.21 -4.48
CA ARG A 249 2.49 14.36 -5.64
C ARG A 249 3.80 13.62 -5.40
N TYR A 250 3.74 12.30 -5.26
CA TYR A 250 4.85 11.48 -4.75
C TYR A 250 6.06 11.48 -5.68
N ARG A 251 5.90 11.10 -6.96
CA ARG A 251 7.01 11.10 -7.94
C ARG A 251 7.66 12.45 -8.19
N ALA A 252 6.91 13.52 -8.02
CA ALA A 252 7.43 14.88 -8.20
C ALA A 252 8.00 15.46 -6.91
N ASP A 253 7.74 14.84 -5.76
CA ASP A 253 8.01 15.37 -4.43
C ASP A 253 7.53 16.82 -4.25
N THR A 254 6.32 17.10 -4.75
CA THR A 254 5.75 18.45 -4.73
C THR A 254 4.49 18.50 -3.88
N TYR A 255 4.40 19.54 -3.05
CA TYR A 255 3.22 19.88 -2.26
C TYR A 255 2.55 21.10 -2.88
N LEU A 256 1.31 20.93 -3.33
CA LEU A 256 0.50 22.01 -3.88
C LEU A 256 -0.52 22.42 -2.81
N ASP A 257 -0.31 23.60 -2.23
CA ASP A 257 -1.25 24.18 -1.28
C ASP A 257 -2.51 24.69 -2.02
N LEU A 258 -3.66 24.13 -1.66
CA LEU A 258 -4.96 24.46 -2.23
C LEU A 258 -5.76 25.43 -1.33
N GLY A 259 -5.17 25.93 -0.25
CA GLY A 259 -5.75 26.93 0.63
C GLY A 259 -6.34 26.37 1.92
N ALA A 260 -6.99 27.25 2.69
CA ALA A 260 -7.61 26.92 3.97
C ALA A 260 -8.92 26.14 3.77
N LEU A 261 -9.17 25.12 4.60
CA LEU A 261 -10.41 24.33 4.58
C LEU A 261 -11.65 25.20 4.82
N SER A 262 -11.55 26.23 5.67
CA SER A 262 -12.66 27.16 5.94
C SER A 262 -13.17 27.87 4.69
N GLY A 263 -12.28 28.24 3.77
CA GLY A 263 -12.67 28.83 2.49
C GLY A 263 -13.47 27.83 1.65
N TRP A 264 -13.01 26.57 1.59
CA TRP A 264 -13.69 25.49 0.86
C TRP A 264 -15.06 25.15 1.46
N GLU A 265 -15.25 25.34 2.76
CA GLU A 265 -16.55 25.17 3.41
C GLU A 265 -17.57 26.23 2.97
N GLN A 266 -17.14 27.48 2.87
CA GLN A 266 -17.98 28.65 2.57
C GLN A 266 -18.23 28.87 1.07
N SER A 267 -17.56 28.11 0.19
CA SER A 267 -17.58 28.31 -1.28
C SER A 267 -17.03 29.68 -1.72
N GLU A 268 -16.30 30.37 -0.85
CA GLU A 268 -15.65 31.66 -1.12
C GLU A 268 -14.21 31.51 -1.61
N VAL A 269 -13.78 30.30 -1.97
CA VAL A 269 -12.40 30.05 -2.40
C VAL A 269 -12.12 30.74 -3.72
N VAL A 270 -11.23 31.72 -3.69
CA VAL A 270 -10.50 32.14 -4.89
C VAL A 270 -9.69 30.94 -5.35
N LEU A 271 -10.08 30.38 -6.51
CA LEU A 271 -9.44 29.19 -7.07
C LEU A 271 -7.90 29.34 -7.05
N PRO A 272 -7.17 28.39 -6.45
CA PRO A 272 -5.72 28.37 -6.50
C PRO A 272 -5.25 28.41 -7.96
N ALA A 273 -4.12 29.08 -8.22
CA ALA A 273 -3.58 29.19 -9.57
C ALA A 273 -3.36 27.80 -10.22
N GLN A 274 -3.04 26.81 -9.39
CA GLN A 274 -2.83 25.42 -9.76
C GLN A 274 -4.12 24.74 -10.28
N CYS A 275 -5.29 25.22 -9.87
CA CYS A 275 -6.59 24.70 -10.29
C CYS A 275 -7.13 25.35 -11.57
N LYS A 276 -6.64 26.56 -11.91
CA LYS A 276 -7.05 27.35 -13.09
C LYS A 276 -6.37 26.85 -14.37
N GLY A 277 -6.41 25.54 -14.64
CA GLY A 277 -5.63 24.87 -15.69
C GLY A 277 -5.45 25.68 -16.98
N ARG A 278 -4.22 25.64 -17.54
CA ARG A 278 -3.93 26.08 -18.92
C ARG A 278 -4.74 25.26 -19.92
#